data_AF-A0A1F9Q267-F1
#
_entry.id   AF-A0A1F9Q267-F1
#
_cell.length_a   1.000
_cell.length_b   1.000
_cell.length_c   1.000
_cell.angle_alpha   90.00
_cell.angle_beta   90.00
_cell.angle_gamma   90.00
#
_symmetry.space_group_name_H-M   'P 1'
#
loop_
_entity.id
_entity.type
_entity.pdbx_description
1 polymer ?
#
loop_
_entity_poly.entity_id
_entity_poly.type
_entity_poly.pdbx_seq_one_letter_code
_entity_poly.pdbx_strand_id
1 'polypeptide(L)' 'MVAKPAPIPLDCNPLCAKCRRTCRQPAGALLVDCPRFLPYPFKIAKHRYEQIDLFGDES' A
#
# COMPACT_ATOMS: atom_id res chain seq x y z
N MET A 1 -3.31 -2.89 20.09
CA MET A 1 -2.05 -2.53 19.43
C MET A 1 -2.16 -2.98 17.97
N VAL A 2 -2.39 -2.08 17.02
CA VAL A 2 -2.46 -2.46 15.59
C VAL A 2 -1.03 -2.64 15.10
N ALA A 3 -0.65 -3.87 14.79
CA ALA A 3 0.69 -4.17 14.27
C ALA A 3 0.94 -3.40 12.97
N LYS A 4 2.11 -2.77 12.86
CA LYS A 4 2.55 -2.08 11.64
C LYS A 4 2.64 -3.13 10.51
N PRO A 5 2.00 -2.92 9.35
CA PRO A 5 2.04 -3.89 8.27
C PRO A 5 3.48 -4.05 7.78
N ALA A 6 3.90 -5.30 7.60
CA ALA A 6 5.23 -5.63 7.09
C ALA A 6 5.49 -4.95 5.72
N PRO A 7 6.74 -4.53 5.45
CA PRO A 7 7.10 -3.93 4.17
C PRO A 7 6.74 -4.85 3.02
N ILE A 8 6.41 -4.28 1.87
CA ILE A 8 5.94 -5.04 0.74
C ILE A 8 7.16 -5.76 0.10
N PRO A 9 7.32 -7.11 0.08
CA PRO A 9 8.32 -7.78 -0.75
C PRO A 9 8.33 -7.26 -2.19
N LEU A 10 9.54 -6.93 -2.66
CA LEU A 10 9.83 -6.36 -3.97
C LEU A 10 9.55 -7.35 -5.11
N ASP A 11 9.51 -8.65 -4.84
CA ASP A 11 9.37 -9.73 -5.83
C ASP A 11 7.93 -10.20 -6.07
N CYS A 12 6.98 -9.26 -6.14
CA CYS A 12 5.56 -9.56 -6.35
C CYS A 12 5.05 -8.96 -7.66
N ASN A 13 4.00 -9.55 -8.23
CA ASN A 13 3.40 -9.04 -9.46
C ASN A 13 2.82 -7.60 -9.26
N PRO A 14 2.66 -6.81 -10.34
CA PRO A 14 2.26 -5.40 -10.23
C PRO A 14 0.85 -5.19 -9.66
N LEU A 15 -0.05 -6.17 -9.80
CA LEU A 15 -1.39 -6.15 -9.18
C LEU A 15 -1.29 -6.32 -7.66
N CYS A 16 -0.45 -7.24 -7.18
CA CYS A 16 -0.18 -7.47 -5.77
C CYS A 16 0.47 -6.26 -5.11
N ALA A 17 1.34 -5.53 -5.81
CA ALA A 17 1.96 -4.31 -5.30
C ALA A 17 0.95 -3.19 -4.98
N LYS A 18 -0.21 -3.20 -5.65
CA LYS A 18 -1.31 -2.24 -5.45
C LYS A 18 -2.42 -2.77 -4.51
N CYS A 19 -2.28 -4.01 -4.05
CA CYS A 19 -3.28 -4.70 -3.25
C CYS A 19 -2.97 -4.58 -1.75
N ARG A 20 -4.00 -4.36 -0.94
CA ARG A 20 -3.87 -4.31 0.53
C ARG A 20 -3.71 -5.69 1.20
N ARG A 21 -3.91 -6.79 0.46
CA ARG A 21 -3.82 -8.15 1.02
C ARG A 21 -2.38 -8.62 1.17
N THR A 22 -2.19 -9.61 2.05
CA THR A 22 -0.89 -10.25 2.31
C THR A 22 -0.62 -11.49 1.45
N CYS A 23 -1.64 -12.02 0.73
CA CYS A 23 -1.58 -13.29 -0.02
C CYS A 23 -0.82 -13.21 -1.37
N ARG A 24 0.28 -12.47 -1.43
CA ARG A 24 0.89 -12.02 -2.68
C ARG A 24 1.43 -13.16 -3.53
N GLN A 25 1.35 -12.96 -4.84
CA GLN A 25 1.85 -13.88 -5.85
C GLN A 25 3.22 -13.44 -6.37
N PRO A 26 4.07 -14.39 -6.81
CA PRO A 26 5.41 -14.09 -7.30
C PRO A 26 5.36 -13.21 -8.56
N ALA A 27 6.43 -12.46 -8.83
CA ALA A 27 6.54 -11.55 -9.97
C ALA A 27 6.22 -12.20 -11.34
N GLY A 28 6.53 -13.49 -11.52
CA GLY A 28 6.24 -14.24 -12.75
C GLY A 28 4.75 -14.54 -12.97
N ALA A 29 3.90 -14.40 -11.96
CA ALA A 29 2.46 -14.59 -12.09
C ALA A 29 1.80 -13.30 -12.60
N LEU A 30 1.82 -13.09 -13.91
CA LEU A 30 1.16 -11.97 -14.57
C LEU A 30 -0.34 -12.26 -14.72
N LEU A 31 -1.15 -11.70 -13.84
CA LEU A 31 -2.60 -11.74 -13.94
C LEU A 31 -3.13 -10.47 -14.60
N VAL A 32 -4.18 -10.59 -15.40
CA VAL A 32 -4.94 -9.43 -15.90
C VAL A 32 -5.88 -8.92 -14.82
N ASP A 33 -6.52 -9.83 -14.08
CA ASP A 33 -7.39 -9.54 -12.96
C ASP A 33 -7.18 -10.55 -11.82
N CYS A 34 -7.30 -10.11 -10.57
CA CYS A 34 -7.17 -10.97 -9.39
C CYS A 34 -8.51 -10.98 -8.63
N PRO A 35 -9.17 -12.14 -8.45
CA PRO A 35 -10.49 -12.21 -7.80
C PRO A 35 -10.46 -11.83 -6.31
N ARG A 36 -9.27 -11.71 -5.72
CA ARG A 36 -9.06 -11.30 -4.33
C ARG A 36 -8.50 -9.88 -4.22
N PHE A 37 -8.38 -9.14 -5.33
CA PHE A 37 -7.82 -7.80 -5.32
C PHE A 37 -8.60 -6.87 -4.39
N LEU A 38 -7.87 -6.14 -3.53
CA LEU A 38 -8.46 -5.13 -2.65
C LEU A 38 -7.72 -3.81 -2.88
N PRO A 39 -8.33 -2.85 -3.59
CA PRO A 39 -7.71 -1.56 -3.87
C PRO A 39 -7.59 -0.70 -2.61
N TYR A 40 -6.75 0.34 -2.68
CA TYR A 40 -6.72 1.38 -1.66
C TYR A 40 -7.99 2.23 -1.73
N PRO A 41 -8.58 2.60 -0.58
CA PRO A 41 -9.84 3.34 -0.52
C PRO A 41 -9.76 4.77 -1.08
N PHE A 42 -8.55 5.29 -1.29
CA PHE A 42 -8.32 6.62 -1.86
C PHE A 42 -7.17 6.57 -2.86
N LYS A 43 -7.07 7.57 -3.75
CA LYS A 43 -5.94 7.77 -4.68
C LYS A 43 -4.66 8.23 -3.96
N ILE A 44 -4.38 7.67 -2.79
CA ILE A 44 -3.20 8.02 -1.99
C ILE A 44 -2.14 6.97 -2.29
N ALA A 45 -1.18 7.31 -3.15
CA ALA A 45 -0.09 6.41 -3.54
C ALA A 45 0.97 6.22 -2.43
N LYS A 46 1.08 7.18 -1.50
CA LYS A 46 1.95 7.13 -0.32
C LYS A 46 1.19 7.72 0.87
N HIS A 47 1.11 6.98 1.96
CA HIS A 47 0.66 7.55 3.23
C HIS A 47 1.65 8.64 3.67
N ARG A 48 1.23 9.90 3.64
CA ARG A 48 1.89 10.96 4.41
C ARG A 48 1.35 10.88 5.83
N TYR A 49 2.18 10.40 6.74
CA TYR A 49 1.89 10.39 8.17
C TYR A 49 2.41 11.66 8.87
N GLU A 50 2.97 12.61 8.11
CA GLU A 50 3.35 13.91 8.62
C GLU A 50 2.07 14.63 9.05
N GLN A 51 1.87 14.72 10.36
CA GLN A 51 0.83 15.54 10.95
C GLN A 51 1.08 16.98 10.49
N ILE A 52 0.09 17.57 9.83
CA ILE A 52 0.15 18.99 9.46
C ILE A 52 0.23 19.74 10.79
N ASP A 53 1.32 20.46 11.02
CA ASP A 53 1.47 21.21 12.25
C ASP A 53 0.44 22.34 12.24
N LEU A 54 -0.56 22.24 13.11
CA LEU A 54 -1.71 23.16 13.11
C LEU A 54 -1.31 24.58 13.55
N PHE A 55 -0.12 24.72 14.14
CA PHE A 55 0.43 25.96 14.67
C PHE A 55 1.84 26.27 14.13
N GLY A 56 2.15 25.83 12.91
CA GLY A 56 3.45 26.09 12.29
C GLY A 56 3.81 27.58 12.34
N ASP A 57 5.02 27.86 12.83
CA ASP A 57 5.49 29.14 13.38
C ASP A 57 5.07 30.40 12.60
N GLU A 58 4.25 31.24 13.24
CA GLU A 58 4.21 32.68 12.94
C GLU A 58 5.50 33.30 13.48
N SER A 59 6.53 33.46 12.62
CA SER A 59 7.73 34.24 12.93
C SER A 59 7.84 35.50 12.07
#